data_AF-A0A351CEM7-F1
#
_entry.id   AF-A0A351CEM7-F1
#
_cell.length_a   1.000
_cell.length_b   1.000
_cell.length_c   1.000
_cell.angle_alpha   90.00
_cell.angle_beta   90.00
_cell.angle_gamma   90.00
#
_symmetry.space_group_name_H-M   'P 1'
#
loop_
_entity.id
_entity.type
_entity.pdbx_description
1 polymer ?
#
loop_
_entity_poly.entity_id
_entity_poly.type
_entity_poly.pdbx_seq_one_letter_code
_entity_poly.pdbx_strand_id
1 'polypeptide(L)'
;TRTASILCVVEQPADMVAIEKSGSFNGLYHILEGALSPMDGIGPDNLRIKELVTRISQGKIKEVVLATSTNIEGETTAAYIAEQLENHAVKVTRIASGVPIGGDLKYVDQVTLKKAMETRHAI
;
A
#
# COMPACT_ATOMS: atom_id res chain seq x y z
N THR A 1 12.51 -18.88 3.53
CA THR A 1 13.39 -17.73 3.19
C THR A 1 12.54 -16.65 2.55
N ARG A 2 12.65 -15.39 2.97
CA ARG A 2 11.83 -14.27 2.42
C ARG A 2 12.29 -13.91 1.00
N THR A 3 11.35 -13.52 0.15
CA THR A 3 11.61 -13.04 -1.22
C THR A 3 12.08 -11.58 -1.16
N ALA A 4 13.40 -11.37 -1.22
CA ALA A 4 14.00 -10.04 -1.09
C ALA A 4 13.66 -9.08 -2.25
N SER A 5 13.03 -9.55 -3.33
CA SER A 5 12.67 -8.74 -4.51
C SER A 5 11.29 -8.09 -4.45
N ILE A 6 10.48 -8.35 -3.41
CA ILE A 6 9.14 -7.76 -3.24
C ILE A 6 9.13 -6.98 -1.94
N LEU A 7 8.65 -5.74 -1.99
CA LEU A 7 8.60 -4.83 -0.85
C LEU A 7 7.16 -4.39 -0.59
N CYS A 8 6.62 -4.67 0.60
CA CYS A 8 5.34 -4.15 1.05
C CYS A 8 5.55 -2.87 1.86
N VAL A 9 4.91 -1.80 1.42
CA VAL A 9 4.95 -0.49 2.06
C VAL A 9 3.71 -0.32 2.92
N VAL A 10 3.90 -0.05 4.21
CA VAL A 10 2.82 0.15 5.20
C VAL A 10 3.01 1.46 5.96
N GLU A 11 1.95 1.96 6.57
CA GLU A 11 2.00 3.21 7.34
C GLU A 11 2.67 2.99 8.69
N GLN A 12 2.26 1.94 9.41
CA GLN A 12 2.65 1.69 10.80
C GLN A 12 3.16 0.26 11.04
N PRO A 13 3.92 0.02 12.14
CA PRO A 13 4.34 -1.34 12.52
C PRO A 13 3.18 -2.31 12.74
N ALA A 14 2.04 -1.82 13.22
CA ALA A 14 0.85 -2.64 13.45
C ALA A 14 0.31 -3.25 12.15
N ASP A 15 0.35 -2.51 11.05
CA ASP A 15 -0.08 -2.97 9.73
C ASP A 15 0.83 -4.10 9.22
N MET A 16 2.15 -3.95 9.39
CA MET A 16 3.12 -5.00 9.07
C MET A 16 2.82 -6.28 9.85
N VAL A 17 2.55 -6.17 11.15
CA VAL A 17 2.19 -7.32 12.00
C VAL A 17 0.89 -7.97 11.53
N ALA A 18 -0.12 -7.20 11.12
CA ALA A 18 -1.38 -7.73 10.61
C ALA A 18 -1.17 -8.53 9.30
N ILE A 19 -0.37 -8.00 8.37
CA ILE A 19 -0.05 -8.69 7.10
C ILE A 19 0.80 -9.93 7.36
N GLU A 20 1.80 -9.87 8.24
CA GLU A 20 2.65 -11.03 8.55
C GLU A 20 1.82 -12.16 9.19
N LYS A 21 0.89 -11.82 10.09
CA LYS A 21 -0.04 -12.79 10.72
C LYS A 21 -0.98 -13.47 9.73
N SER A 22 -1.27 -12.84 8.58
CA SER A 22 -2.08 -13.46 7.52
C SER A 22 -1.37 -14.64 6.84
N GLY A 23 -0.04 -14.78 7.01
CA GLY A 23 0.78 -15.79 6.33
C GLY A 23 0.85 -15.63 4.80
N SER A 24 0.25 -14.57 4.25
CA SER A 24 0.03 -14.41 2.81
C SER A 24 1.15 -13.64 2.10
N PHE A 25 2.08 -13.04 2.86
CA PHE A 25 3.16 -12.23 2.31
C PHE A 25 4.53 -12.75 2.73
N ASN A 26 5.40 -13.01 1.75
CA ASN A 26 6.76 -13.52 1.96
C ASN A 26 7.85 -12.51 1.55
N GLY A 27 7.49 -11.26 1.26
CA GLY A 27 8.44 -10.20 0.88
C GLY A 27 9.06 -9.46 2.07
N LEU A 28 9.72 -8.35 1.81
CA LEU A 28 10.24 -7.43 2.84
C LEU A 28 9.22 -6.32 3.12
N TYR A 29 9.39 -5.61 4.25
CA TYR A 29 8.57 -4.45 4.58
C TYR A 29 9.34 -3.14 4.54
N HIS A 30 8.61 -2.05 4.32
CA HIS A 30 9.01 -0.67 4.54
C HIS A 30 7.90 0.05 5.31
N ILE A 31 8.25 0.69 6.42
CA ILE A 31 7.29 1.41 7.27
C ILE A 31 7.48 2.90 7.01
N LEU A 32 6.41 3.59 6.63
CA LEU A 32 6.43 5.02 6.29
C LEU A 32 6.45 5.94 7.50
N GLU A 33 6.01 5.45 8.66
CA GLU A 33 5.79 6.21 9.91
C GLU A 33 4.61 7.19 9.83
N GLY A 34 3.59 6.84 9.03
CA GLY A 34 2.37 7.62 8.85
C GLY A 34 1.89 7.67 7.41
N ALA A 35 1.04 8.64 7.14
CA ALA A 35 0.50 8.99 5.83
C ALA A 35 0.55 10.51 5.65
N LEU A 36 0.49 10.97 4.41
CA LEU A 36 0.39 12.39 4.08
C LEU A 36 -0.93 12.95 4.61
N SER A 37 -0.83 14.01 5.41
CA SER A 37 -1.97 14.72 5.96
C SER A 37 -1.71 16.23 5.88
N PRO A 38 -2.18 16.90 4.80
CA PRO A 38 -2.07 18.35 4.70
C PRO A 38 -2.76 19.09 5.85
N MET A 39 -3.84 18.51 6.40
CA MET A 39 -4.59 19.09 7.52
C MET A 39 -3.76 19.09 8.82
N ASP A 40 -2.96 18.05 9.04
CA ASP A 40 -2.07 17.93 10.20
C ASP A 40 -0.66 18.49 9.93
N GLY A 41 -0.43 19.08 8.75
CA GLY A 41 0.88 19.58 8.33
C GLY A 41 1.93 18.49 8.08
N ILE A 42 1.51 17.24 7.87
CA ILE A 42 2.39 16.10 7.60
C ILE A 42 2.65 16.02 6.09
N GLY A 43 3.86 16.42 5.69
CA GLY A 43 4.35 16.34 4.31
C GLY A 43 5.25 15.12 4.05
N PRO A 44 5.72 14.96 2.80
CA PRO A 44 6.59 13.84 2.42
C PRO A 44 7.88 13.74 3.22
N ASP A 45 8.42 14.88 3.66
CA ASP A 45 9.64 14.97 4.46
C ASP A 45 9.47 14.47 5.90
N ASN A 46 8.22 14.35 6.37
CA ASN A 46 7.89 13.78 7.69
C ASN A 46 7.74 12.25 7.63
N LEU A 47 7.77 11.67 6.44
CA LEU A 47 7.60 10.25 6.20
C LEU A 47 8.88 9.65 5.62
N ARG A 48 9.01 8.33 5.73
CA ARG A 48 10.19 7.60 5.24
C ARG A 48 10.16 7.31 3.74
N ILE A 49 9.69 8.28 2.94
CA ILE A 49 9.54 8.12 1.48
C ILE A 49 10.90 8.25 0.78
N LYS A 50 11.80 9.13 1.24
CA LYS A 50 13.14 9.29 0.64
C LYS A 50 13.95 7.99 0.75
N GLU A 51 13.86 7.31 1.88
CA GLU A 51 14.52 6.03 2.12
C GLU A 51 13.91 4.90 1.30
N LEU A 52 12.58 4.94 1.09
CA LEU A 52 11.90 4.00 0.18
C LEU A 52 12.46 4.14 -1.23
N VAL A 53 12.51 5.36 -1.78
CA VAL A 53 13.04 5.64 -3.12
C VAL A 53 14.51 5.22 -3.21
N THR A 54 15.33 5.57 -2.21
CA THR A 54 16.75 5.17 -2.14
C THR A 54 16.92 3.65 -2.13
N ARG A 55 16.03 2.92 -1.45
CA ARG A 55 16.07 1.45 -1.40
C ARG A 55 15.71 0.83 -2.75
N ILE A 56 14.77 1.44 -3.48
CA ILE A 56 14.34 0.97 -4.81
C ILE A 56 15.39 1.27 -5.87
N SER A 57 16.06 2.42 -5.81
CA SER A 57 17.10 2.80 -6.77
C SER A 57 18.33 1.87 -6.77
N GLN A 58 18.52 1.07 -5.71
CA GLN A 58 19.54 0.01 -5.66
C GLN A 58 19.25 -1.18 -6.62
N GLY A 59 18.08 -1.23 -7.27
CA GLY A 59 17.74 -2.18 -8.33
C GLY A 59 17.46 -3.61 -7.88
N LYS A 60 17.39 -3.87 -6.56
CA LYS A 60 17.10 -5.21 -6.01
C LYS A 60 15.61 -5.53 -5.90
N ILE A 61 14.77 -4.50 -5.80
CA ILE A 61 13.31 -4.60 -5.67
C ILE A 61 12.68 -4.61 -7.05
N LYS A 62 11.84 -5.60 -7.34
CA LYS A 62 11.10 -5.76 -8.59
C LYS A 62 9.64 -5.36 -8.46
N GLU A 63 9.09 -5.44 -7.25
CA GLU A 63 7.70 -5.06 -6.98
C GLU A 63 7.59 -4.31 -5.65
N VAL A 64 6.79 -3.25 -5.64
CA VAL A 64 6.40 -2.47 -4.48
C VAL A 64 4.89 -2.60 -4.32
N VAL A 65 4.46 -3.25 -3.24
CA VAL A 65 3.04 -3.41 -2.87
C VAL A 65 2.68 -2.31 -1.88
N LEU A 66 1.85 -1.36 -2.31
CA LEU A 66 1.35 -0.27 -1.47
C LEU A 66 0.18 -0.78 -0.64
N ALA A 67 0.42 -0.92 0.66
CA ALA A 67 -0.53 -1.37 1.67
C ALA A 67 -0.81 -0.27 2.71
N THR A 68 -0.89 0.99 2.26
CA THR A 68 -1.46 2.10 3.04
C THR A 68 -2.97 1.92 3.23
N SER A 69 -3.55 2.63 4.19
CA SER A 69 -4.97 2.67 4.46
C SER A 69 -5.79 3.09 3.23
N THR A 70 -7.06 2.68 3.19
CA THR A 70 -7.98 2.96 2.07
C THR A 70 -8.80 4.23 2.27
N ASN A 71 -8.40 5.09 3.22
CA ASN A 71 -8.97 6.42 3.42
C ASN A 71 -8.29 7.44 2.48
N ILE A 72 -8.64 8.71 2.60
CA ILE A 72 -8.15 9.77 1.70
C ILE A 72 -6.63 9.95 1.85
N GLU A 73 -6.13 9.96 3.07
CA GLU A 73 -4.71 10.15 3.40
C GLU A 73 -3.86 9.00 2.87
N GLY A 74 -4.29 7.76 3.09
CA GLY A 74 -3.60 6.56 2.62
C GLY A 74 -3.61 6.42 1.09
N GLU A 75 -4.72 6.76 0.42
CA GLU A 75 -4.80 6.79 -1.05
C GLU A 75 -3.93 7.91 -1.63
N THR A 76 -3.93 9.10 -1.02
CA THR A 76 -3.06 10.21 -1.44
C THR A 76 -1.59 9.84 -1.30
N THR A 77 -1.23 9.18 -0.18
CA THR A 77 0.12 8.69 0.07
C THR A 77 0.52 7.62 -0.96
N ALA A 78 -0.36 6.67 -1.26
CA ALA A 78 -0.10 5.64 -2.26
C ALA A 78 0.11 6.25 -3.65
N ALA A 79 -0.75 7.18 -4.07
CA ALA A 79 -0.63 7.87 -5.35
C ALA A 79 0.68 8.66 -5.45
N TYR A 80 1.03 9.41 -4.39
CA TYR A 80 2.29 10.15 -4.33
C TYR A 80 3.51 9.23 -4.45
N ILE A 81 3.53 8.10 -3.72
CA ILE A 81 4.61 7.11 -3.83
C ILE A 81 4.67 6.52 -5.24
N ALA A 82 3.53 6.19 -5.85
CA ALA A 82 3.49 5.68 -7.21
C ALA A 82 4.13 6.66 -8.21
N GLU A 83 3.79 7.95 -8.12
CA GLU A 83 4.36 9.03 -8.94
C GLU A 83 5.89 9.12 -8.77
N GLN A 84 6.39 9.10 -7.53
CA GLN A 84 7.83 9.12 -7.24
C GLN A 84 8.58 7.91 -7.82
N LEU A 85 7.88 6.80 -8.07
CA LEU A 85 8.46 5.56 -8.58
C LEU A 85 8.25 5.36 -10.08
N GLU A 86 7.55 6.24 -10.79
CA GLU A 86 7.27 6.10 -12.24
C GLU A 86 8.53 5.92 -13.09
N ASN A 87 9.62 6.61 -12.74
CA ASN A 87 10.89 6.55 -13.48
C ASN A 87 11.80 5.39 -13.05
N HIS A 88 11.34 4.53 -12.12
CA HIS A 88 12.09 3.36 -11.67
C HIS A 88 11.59 2.11 -12.38
N ALA A 89 12.50 1.18 -12.70
CA ALA A 89 12.15 -0.11 -13.29
C ALA A 89 11.56 -1.08 -12.23
N VAL A 90 10.49 -0.67 -11.57
CA VAL A 90 9.81 -1.42 -10.50
C VAL A 90 8.31 -1.49 -10.79
N LYS A 91 7.70 -2.64 -10.55
CA LYS A 91 6.25 -2.78 -10.62
C LYS A 91 5.64 -2.20 -9.35
N VAL A 92 4.74 -1.23 -9.46
CA VAL A 92 3.97 -0.72 -8.31
C VAL A 92 2.59 -1.36 -8.34
N THR A 93 2.16 -1.96 -7.22
CA THR A 93 0.84 -2.57 -7.05
C THR A 93 0.16 -2.05 -5.80
N ARG A 94 -1.17 -2.10 -5.77
CA ARG A 94 -2.00 -1.68 -4.64
C ARG A 94 -2.72 -2.90 -4.08
N ILE A 95 -2.84 -3.00 -2.75
CA ILE A 95 -3.70 -4.03 -2.14
C ILE A 95 -5.14 -3.85 -2.62
N ALA A 96 -5.88 -4.96 -2.70
CA ALA A 96 -7.29 -4.90 -3.10
C ALA A 96 -8.11 -4.15 -2.05
N SER A 97 -9.06 -3.33 -2.51
CA SER A 97 -10.07 -2.68 -1.69
C SER A 97 -11.45 -3.15 -2.13
N GLY A 98 -12.30 -3.57 -1.20
CA GLY A 98 -13.62 -4.06 -1.54
C GLY A 98 -14.33 -4.79 -0.41
N VAL A 99 -15.27 -5.65 -0.80
CA VAL A 99 -16.15 -6.38 0.11
C VAL A 99 -15.39 -7.47 0.88
N PRO A 100 -15.50 -7.54 2.22
CA PRO A 100 -14.87 -8.61 2.99
C PRO A 100 -15.46 -9.97 2.66
N ILE A 101 -14.62 -11.00 2.60
CA ILE A 101 -15.05 -12.39 2.41
C ILE A 101 -15.96 -12.79 3.60
N GLY A 102 -17.11 -13.40 3.29
CA GLY A 102 -18.10 -13.81 4.28
C GLY A 102 -19.07 -12.70 4.71
N GLY A 103 -18.90 -11.46 4.21
CA GLY A 103 -19.87 -10.39 4.37
C GLY A 103 -21.08 -10.54 3.43
N ASP A 104 -22.24 -10.07 3.88
CA ASP A 104 -23.46 -10.03 3.07
C ASP A 104 -23.59 -8.64 2.44
N LEU A 105 -23.74 -8.59 1.10
CA LEU A 105 -23.67 -7.35 0.30
C LEU A 105 -24.66 -6.27 0.78
N LYS A 106 -25.80 -6.67 1.36
CA LYS A 106 -26.83 -5.73 1.83
C LYS A 106 -26.37 -4.85 3.01
N TYR A 107 -25.30 -5.26 3.71
CA TYR A 107 -24.75 -4.55 4.87
C TYR A 107 -23.44 -3.82 4.55
N VAL A 108 -22.97 -3.87 3.30
CA VAL A 108 -21.77 -3.16 2.87
C VAL A 108 -22.13 -1.71 2.54
N ASP A 109 -21.28 -0.76 2.93
CA ASP A 109 -21.49 0.64 2.61
C ASP A 109 -21.37 0.92 1.09
N GLN A 110 -22.00 1.99 0.65
CA GLN A 110 -22.09 2.33 -0.77
C GLN A 110 -20.72 2.63 -1.40
N VAL A 111 -19.76 3.16 -0.64
CA VAL A 111 -18.43 3.52 -1.15
C VAL A 111 -17.63 2.25 -1.42
N THR A 112 -17.63 1.31 -0.49
CA THR A 112 -17.00 -0.01 -0.66
C THR A 112 -17.64 -0.80 -1.80
N LEU A 113 -18.96 -0.83 -1.91
CA LEU A 113 -19.66 -1.49 -3.03
C LEU A 113 -19.29 -0.87 -4.38
N LYS A 114 -19.29 0.46 -4.47
CA LYS A 114 -18.88 1.18 -5.68
C LYS A 114 -17.45 0.81 -6.07
N LYS A 115 -16.51 0.86 -5.12
CA LYS A 115 -15.11 0.53 -5.37
C LYS A 115 -14.94 -0.92 -5.86
N ALA A 116 -15.62 -1.87 -5.21
CA ALA A 116 -15.59 -3.27 -5.60
C ALA A 116 -16.13 -3.51 -7.03
N MET A 117 -17.17 -2.77 -7.44
CA MET A 117 -17.73 -2.84 -8.79
C MET A 117 -16.82 -2.24 -9.86
N GLU A 118 -16.13 -1.15 -9.53
CA GLU A 118 -15.14 -0.50 -10.40
C GLU A 118 -13.91 -1.38 -10.64
N THR A 119 -13.49 -2.14 -9.63
CA THR A 119 -12.29 -3.01 -9.66
C THR A 119 -12.60 -4.49 -9.95
N ARG A 120 -13.81 -4.80 -10.45
CA ARG A 120 -14.20 -6.17 -10.80
C ARG A 120 -13.24 -6.76 -11.85
N HIS A 121 -12.94 -8.04 -11.72
CA HIS A 121 -12.04 -8.78 -12.61
C HIS A 121 -12.78 -9.96 -13.26
N ALA A 122 -12.28 -10.43 -14.40
CA ALA A 122 -12.75 -11.66 -15.03
C ALA A 122 -12.26 -12.89 -14.24
N ILE A 123 -13.01 -13.98 -14.33
CA ILE A 123 -12.68 -15.29 -13.76
C ILE A 123 -12.11 -16.18 -14.86
#